data_AF-A0A971AVY3-F1
#
_entry.id   AF-A0A971AVY3-F1
#
_cell.length_a   1.000
_cell.length_b   1.000
_cell.length_c   1.000
_cell.angle_alpha   90.00
_cell.angle_beta   90.00
_cell.angle_gamma   90.00
#
_symmetry.space_group_name_H-M   'P 1'
#
loop_
_entity.id
_entity.type
_entity.pdbx_description
1 polymer ?
#
loop_
_entity_poly.entity_id
_entity_poly.type
_entity_poly.pdbx_seq_one_letter_code
_entity_poly.pdbx_strand_id
1 'polypeptide(L)' 'LAPLRIAFNLGTFPVVVKEALEVMGLIPDGRARAPVGPLDAASRAKLVGILKEMGLA' A
#
# COMPACT_ATOMS: atom_id res chain seq x y z
N LEU A 1 6.07 15.34 0.19
CA LEU A 1 4.75 14.69 -0.08
C LEU A 1 4.66 13.94 -1.43
N ALA A 2 5.63 14.06 -2.35
CA ALA A 2 5.51 13.48 -3.70
C ALA A 2 5.49 11.93 -3.77
N PRO A 3 6.29 11.17 -3.00
CA PRO A 3 6.36 9.71 -3.14
C PRO A 3 5.06 9.01 -2.73
N LEU A 4 4.45 9.44 -1.62
CA LEU A 4 3.17 8.90 -1.14
C LEU A 4 2.03 9.16 -2.13
N ARG A 5 2.01 10.35 -2.75
CA ARG A 5 1.03 10.68 -3.80
C ARG A 5 1.17 9.78 -5.03
N ILE A 6 2.40 9.40 -5.39
CA ILE A 6 2.67 8.48 -6.49
C ILE A 6 2.25 7.05 -6.11
N ALA A 7 2.43 6.64 -4.86
CA ALA A 7 2.01 5.32 -4.39
C ALA A 7 0.50 5.08 -4.58
N PHE A 8 -0.34 6.12 -4.51
CA PHE A 8 -1.78 5.99 -4.79
C PHE A 8 -2.12 5.61 -6.24
N ASN A 9 -1.18 5.69 -7.19
CA ASN A 9 -1.39 5.20 -8.56
C ASN A 9 -1.10 3.69 -8.71
N LEU A 10 -0.61 3.01 -7.66
CA LEU A 10 -0.30 1.57 -7.69
C LEU A 10 -1.55 0.68 -7.64
N GLY A 11 -2.70 1.25 -7.30
CA GLY A 11 -3.97 0.54 -7.21
C GLY A 11 -5.10 1.51 -6.88
N THR A 12 -6.27 0.97 -6.56
CA THR A 12 -7.43 1.81 -6.24
C THR A 12 -7.53 2.11 -4.74
N PHE A 13 -8.26 3.17 -4.40
CA PHE A 13 -8.67 3.36 -3.02
C PHE A 13 -9.75 2.32 -2.65
N PRO A 14 -9.70 1.67 -1.47
CA PRO A 14 -8.76 1.88 -0.35
C PRO A 14 -7.57 0.89 -0.30
N VAL A 15 -7.38 0.00 -1.29
CA VAL A 15 -6.43 -1.12 -1.16
C VAL A 15 -4.98 -0.65 -0.91
N VAL A 16 -4.51 0.37 -1.62
CA VAL A 16 -3.14 0.90 -1.44
C VAL A 16 -2.90 1.36 0.01
N VAL A 17 -3.87 2.07 0.60
CA VAL A 17 -3.76 2.58 1.97
C VAL A 17 -3.75 1.43 2.95
N LYS A 18 -4.68 0.47 2.80
CA LYS A 18 -4.80 -0.63 3.76
C LYS A 18 -3.59 -1.55 3.73
N GLU A 19 -3.05 -1.86 2.55
CA GLU A 19 -1.81 -2.63 2.46
C GLU A 19 -0.61 -1.86 3.02
N ALA A 20 -0.54 -0.54 2.85
CA ALA A 20 0.50 0.26 3.48
C ALA A 20 0.41 0.18 5.01
N LEU A 21 -0.79 0.33 5.58
CA LEU A 21 -1.01 0.24 7.03
C LEU A 21 -0.68 -1.16 7.58
N GLU A 22 -0.95 -2.22 6.82
CA GLU A 22 -0.57 -3.59 7.17
C GLU A 22 0.97 -3.75 7.17
N VAL A 23 1.65 -3.27 6.13
CA VAL A 23 3.12 -3.30 6.04
C VAL A 23 3.77 -2.52 7.17
N MET A 24 3.18 -1.39 7.57
CA MET A 24 3.63 -0.57 8.70
C MET A 24 3.31 -1.21 10.07
N GLY A 25 2.63 -2.36 10.10
CA GLY A 25 2.24 -3.04 11.34
C GLY A 25 1.13 -2.34 12.14
N LEU A 26 0.41 -1.40 11.53
CA LEU A 26 -0.65 -0.62 12.19
C LEU A 26 -2.01 -1.33 12.20
N ILE A 27 -2.24 -2.23 11.24
CA ILE A 27 -3.44 -3.08 11.17
C ILE A 27 -3.05 -4.53 10.87
N PRO A 28 -3.84 -5.51 11.33
CA PRO A 28 -3.52 -6.93 11.15
C PRO A 28 -3.87 -7.49 9.75
N ASP A 29 -4.70 -6.79 8.97
CA ASP A 29 -5.12 -7.23 7.63
C ASP A 29 -5.34 -6.04 6.69
N GLY A 30 -4.55 -6.00 5.60
CA GLY A 30 -4.59 -4.99 4.55
C GLY A 30 -5.68 -5.20 3.49
N ARG A 31 -6.45 -6.29 3.53
CA ARG A 31 -7.44 -6.61 2.48
C ARG A 31 -8.58 -5.60 2.40
N ALA A 32 -8.83 -5.08 1.20
CA ALA A 32 -10.02 -4.28 0.93
C ALA A 32 -11.28 -5.16 0.85
N ARG A 33 -12.45 -4.55 1.06
CA ARG A 33 -13.73 -5.22 0.85
C ARG A 33 -13.97 -5.34 -0.66
N ALA A 34 -14.52 -6.48 -1.09
CA ALA A 34 -14.96 -6.68 -2.46
C ALA A 34 -15.89 -5.54 -2.95
N PRO A 35 -15.84 -5.17 -4.24
CA PRO A 35 -15.15 -5.84 -5.34
C PRO A 35 -13.65 -5.50 -5.48
N VAL A 36 -13.10 -4.68 -4.58
CA VAL A 36 -11.69 -4.29 -4.65
C VAL A 36 -10.80 -5.43 -4.17
N GLY A 37 -9.95 -5.93 -5.06
CA GLY A 37 -8.98 -6.98 -4.77
C GLY A 37 -7.66 -6.44 -4.20
N PRO A 38 -6.74 -7.34 -3.80
CA PRO A 38 -5.39 -6.97 -3.37
C PRO A 38 -4.58 -6.35 -4.51
N LEU A 39 -3.50 -5.65 -4.17
CA LEU A 39 -2.48 -5.26 -5.13
C LEU A 39 -1.83 -6.50 -5.75
N ASP A 40 -1.43 -6.39 -7.01
CA ASP A 40 -0.55 -7.38 -7.61
C ASP A 40 0.83 -7.37 -6.91
N ALA A 41 1.60 -8.45 -7.08
CA ALA A 41 2.87 -8.63 -6.40
C ALA A 41 3.91 -7.53 -6.73
N ALA A 42 3.91 -6.99 -7.95
CA ALA A 42 4.87 -5.97 -8.37
C ALA A 42 4.52 -4.60 -7.77
N SER A 43 3.24 -4.23 -7.80
CA SER A 43 2.69 -3.03 -7.19
C SER A 43 2.90 -3.05 -5.67
N ARG A 44 2.71 -4.20 -5.02
CA ARG A 44 2.97 -4.37 -3.58
C ARG A 44 4.45 -4.25 -3.23
N ALA A 45 5.36 -4.85 -4.02
CA ALA A 45 6.80 -4.71 -3.81
C ALA A 45 7.25 -3.24 -3.94
N LYS A 46 6.70 -2.52 -4.92
CA LYS A 46 6.96 -1.09 -5.11
C LYS A 46 6.45 -0.24 -3.96
N LEU A 47 5.26 -0.53 -3.42
CA LEU A 47 4.72 0.13 -2.24
C LEU A 47 5.66 -0.03 -1.03
N VAL A 48 6.13 -1.26 -0.77
CA VAL A 48 7.09 -1.53 0.33
C VAL A 48 8.39 -0.74 0.14
N GLY A 49 8.92 -0.67 -1.08
CA GLY A 49 10.11 0.13 -1.39
C GLY A 49 9.93 1.61 -1.04
N ILE A 50 8.81 2.21 -1.48
CA ILE A 50 8.48 3.61 -1.18
C ILE A 50 8.36 3.83 0.33
N LEU A 51 7.70 2.93 1.07
CA LEU A 51 7.55 3.05 2.52
C LEU A 51 8.91 2.98 3.26
N LYS A 52 9.82 2.13 2.80
CA LYS A 52 11.20 2.05 3.33
C LYS A 52 12.01 3.31 3.06
N GLU A 53 11.93 3.84 1.84
CA GLU A 53 12.57 5.12 1.48
C GLU A 53 12.04 6.29 2.33
N MET A 54 10.78 6.21 2.76
CA MET A 54 10.16 7.17 3.65
C MET A 54 10.43 6.91 5.15
N GLY A 55 11.07 5.79 5.52
CA GLY A 55 11.32 5.39 6.92
C GLY A 55 10.05 4.99 7.68
N LEU A 56 9.04 4.47 6.99
CA LEU A 56 7.75 4.08 7.56
C LEU A 56 7.56 2.56 7.72
N ALA A 57 8.46 1.76 7.12
CA ALA A 57 8.41 0.30 7.13
C ALA A 57 9.81 -0.31 7.25
#